data_AF-A0A7X8YSN0-F1
#
_entry.id   AF-A0A7X8YSN0-F1
#
_cell.length_a   1.000
_cell.length_b   1.000
_cell.length_c   1.000
_cell.angle_alpha   90.00
_cell.angle_beta   90.00
_cell.angle_gamma   90.00
#
_symmetry.space_group_name_H-M   'P 1'
#
loop_
_entity.id
_entity.type
_entity.pdbx_description
1 polymer ?
#
loop_
_entity_poly.entity_id
_entity_poly.type
_entity_poly.pdbx_seq_one_letter_code
_entity_poly.pdbx_strand_id
1 'polypeptide(L)'
;MKLSHSPRIQNFLWSILHLVLILGLCSCAGDGRTGGNPPSPTLQLEFRQVNIFHFTWTDVSNETAYRLLEDPDGQSGYSVIATIDADTTFYDLYVPLPDRINASYILEALRNGFYQSMGEVFVTGSLADAVGYFKASNTGEYDGFGVSVALSGDGRTLAVGAPYESSAATGAWHPGDPGYSGSQMDNSAPASGAVYIFAYTISGWEQEAYLKAWNAESFDEFGGQVALSYYGDTLAVGAMYEDSGSTGGEDDNSMPDSGAVYIFTRAGNSWAPGSLIKAFLQDEGDRFGERLALSGDGNTLAVSAMREDSAGNPIDNSVPDSGAVYLFFRDGLDWQQQAYLKPPLDVDINDQFGSSLALSEDGGVLAVGNDFNDSESSFGQDNALPDSGAVFVFTRTGNTWGNAAAFIKASNAESMDYFGFSVSLSADGNTLAVGAPGEDGNGPGAGNEAVVDSGAVYVFEYSSGLWTQKDYLKASSAGTGDAFGSSVSLSGDGVSLAVGAPFEDSWDIGIGGDSSDDSAEDSGAVYLFYRPDRNFFVYSYIKASNTEPLDVFGHAVDLSWDGLTLAAGAPDEESNATGIGGDADNNLASYSGAVYLY
;
A
#
# COMPACT_ATOMS: atom_id res chain seq x y z
N MET A 1 33.34 14.84 59.82
CA MET A 1 33.20 16.22 59.29
C MET A 1 31.74 16.38 58.86
N LYS A 2 31.06 17.39 59.44
CA LYS A 2 29.76 17.98 59.04
C LYS A 2 29.78 18.36 57.53
N LEU A 3 28.72 18.40 56.70
CA LEU A 3 27.29 18.72 56.87
C LEU A 3 26.47 18.31 55.61
N SER A 4 25.23 17.87 55.82
CA SER A 4 23.95 18.07 55.07
C SER A 4 23.91 18.51 53.58
N HIS A 5 23.08 17.84 52.76
CA HIS A 5 21.72 18.25 52.33
C HIS A 5 21.08 17.22 51.36
N SER A 6 19.83 16.82 51.65
CA SER A 6 18.80 16.33 50.71
C SER A 6 17.82 17.50 50.47
N PRO A 7 16.82 17.53 49.55
CA PRO A 7 16.26 16.46 48.69
C PRO A 7 15.90 16.88 47.24
N ARG A 8 15.52 15.92 46.39
CA ARG A 8 14.15 15.79 45.80
C ARG A 8 14.13 14.91 44.54
N ILE A 9 13.22 13.95 44.60
CA ILE A 9 12.66 13.16 43.50
C ILE A 9 11.74 14.08 42.68
N GLN A 10 11.86 14.05 41.35
CA GLN A 10 10.82 14.55 40.45
C GLN A 10 10.45 13.45 39.46
N ASN A 11 9.19 13.04 39.53
CA ASN A 11 8.49 12.18 38.59
C ASN A 11 8.24 12.95 37.29
N PHE A 12 8.52 12.33 36.16
CA PHE A 12 8.02 12.71 34.85
C PHE A 12 6.59 12.21 34.69
N LEU A 13 5.67 13.11 34.35
CA LEU A 13 4.33 12.84 33.83
C LEU A 13 4.06 13.99 32.86
N TRP A 14 4.15 13.73 31.56
CA TRP A 14 3.60 14.61 30.53
C TRP A 14 2.31 13.95 30.06
N SER A 15 1.19 14.61 30.33
CA SER A 15 -0.10 14.35 29.70
C SER A 15 -0.49 15.66 29.04
N ILE A 16 -0.49 15.69 27.71
CA ILE A 16 -1.02 16.81 26.93
C ILE A 16 -2.52 16.53 26.78
N LEU A 17 -3.33 17.36 27.44
CA LEU A 17 -4.78 17.35 27.34
C LEU A 17 -5.18 18.46 26.37
N HIS A 18 -5.59 18.11 25.16
CA HIS A 18 -6.27 19.06 24.27
C HIS A 18 -7.73 19.18 24.70
N LEU A 19 -8.05 20.32 25.34
CA LEU A 19 -9.40 20.68 25.77
C LEU A 19 -10.06 21.50 24.65
N VAL A 20 -10.96 20.89 23.87
CA VAL A 20 -11.83 21.62 22.95
C VAL A 20 -12.98 22.25 23.74
N LEU A 21 -13.07 23.58 23.71
CA LEU A 21 -14.09 24.38 24.39
C LEU A 21 -15.28 24.60 23.45
N ILE A 22 -16.41 23.92 23.67
CA ILE A 22 -17.67 24.22 22.97
C ILE A 22 -18.47 25.24 23.79
N LEU A 23 -18.73 26.40 23.17
CA LEU A 23 -19.54 27.51 23.70
C LEU A 23 -21.02 27.14 23.74
N GLY A 24 -21.56 26.96 24.95
CA GLY A 24 -22.99 26.89 25.20
C GLY A 24 -23.65 28.28 25.17
N LEU A 25 -24.60 28.50 24.26
CA LEU A 25 -25.46 29.68 24.27
C LEU A 25 -26.56 29.51 25.32
N CYS A 26 -26.44 30.26 26.41
CA CYS A 26 -27.44 30.35 27.48
C CYS A 26 -28.43 31.48 27.19
N SER A 27 -29.72 31.16 27.08
CA SER A 27 -30.81 32.15 27.12
C SER A 27 -31.47 32.08 28.50
N CYS A 28 -31.50 33.22 29.19
CA CYS A 28 -32.06 33.37 30.53
C CYS A 28 -33.51 33.85 30.50
N ALA A 29 -34.41 33.12 31.17
CA ALA A 29 -35.45 33.67 32.06
C ALA A 29 -36.28 32.54 32.73
N GLY A 30 -36.36 32.57 34.07
CA GLY A 30 -37.62 32.24 34.76
C GLY A 30 -37.69 30.97 35.61
N ASP A 31 -37.40 31.16 36.89
CA ASP A 31 -38.06 30.56 38.06
C ASP A 31 -37.57 29.22 38.65
N GLY A 32 -37.39 29.25 39.97
CA GLY A 32 -36.61 28.29 40.72
C GLY A 32 -37.30 26.95 40.96
N ARG A 33 -36.64 25.87 40.52
CA ARG A 33 -36.66 24.54 41.16
C ARG A 33 -35.27 23.92 41.08
N THR A 34 -34.68 23.65 42.24
CA THR A 34 -33.46 22.85 42.37
C THR A 34 -33.77 21.40 41.98
N GLY A 35 -33.46 21.09 40.75
CA GLY A 35 -33.55 19.79 40.12
C GLY A 35 -32.99 19.96 38.73
N GLY A 36 -31.69 20.26 38.64
CA GLY A 36 -31.00 20.13 37.37
C GLY A 36 -31.22 18.70 36.93
N ASN A 37 -31.92 18.50 35.81
CA ASN A 37 -31.93 17.19 35.17
C ASN A 37 -30.47 16.73 35.09
N PRO A 38 -30.14 15.46 35.42
CA PRO A 38 -28.84 14.93 35.05
C PRO A 38 -28.65 15.22 33.55
N PRO A 39 -27.43 15.57 33.11
CA PRO A 39 -27.17 15.80 31.69
C PRO A 39 -27.77 14.63 30.92
N SER A 40 -28.51 14.93 29.85
CA SER A 40 -29.01 13.88 28.98
C SER A 40 -27.81 13.01 28.59
N PRO A 41 -27.91 11.68 28.71
CA PRO A 41 -26.80 10.81 28.32
C PRO A 41 -26.46 11.13 26.87
N THR A 42 -25.22 11.54 26.64
CA THR A 42 -24.78 12.05 25.34
C THR A 42 -23.85 11.01 24.75
N LEU A 43 -24.19 10.53 23.55
CA LEU A 43 -23.27 9.75 22.72
C LEU A 43 -22.07 10.61 22.36
N GLN A 44 -20.88 10.07 22.50
CA GLN A 44 -19.62 10.68 22.07
C GLN A 44 -18.95 9.76 21.06
N LEU A 45 -18.23 10.37 20.11
CA LEU A 45 -17.43 9.70 19.10
C LEU A 45 -16.02 10.26 19.20
N GLU A 46 -15.06 9.36 19.37
CA GLU A 46 -13.62 9.62 19.29
C GLU A 46 -13.03 8.73 18.20
N PHE A 47 -11.94 9.18 17.59
CA PHE A 47 -11.20 8.42 16.59
C PHE A 47 -9.97 7.79 17.25
N ARG A 48 -9.68 6.55 16.88
CA ARG A 48 -8.51 5.83 17.36
C ARG A 48 -7.88 5.05 16.23
N GLN A 49 -6.56 4.99 16.25
CA GLN A 49 -5.83 4.10 15.37
C GLN A 49 -6.04 2.64 15.83
N VAL A 50 -6.13 1.67 14.93
CA VAL A 50 -6.13 1.78 13.46
C VAL A 50 -7.56 1.61 12.96
N ASN A 51 -8.11 2.61 12.27
CA ASN A 51 -9.45 2.61 11.66
C ASN A 51 -10.60 2.38 12.68
N ILE A 52 -10.46 2.87 13.91
CA ILE A 52 -11.45 2.67 14.98
C ILE A 52 -12.23 3.95 15.25
N PHE A 53 -13.55 3.84 15.16
CA PHE A 53 -14.49 4.80 15.75
C PHE A 53 -14.88 4.31 17.14
N HIS A 54 -14.42 5.03 18.15
CA HIS A 54 -14.69 4.74 19.56
C HIS A 54 -15.90 5.52 20.05
N PHE A 55 -17.00 4.81 20.26
CA PHE A 55 -18.22 5.38 20.81
C PHE A 55 -18.23 5.22 22.33
N THR A 56 -18.57 6.28 23.06
CA THR A 56 -18.85 6.22 24.50
C THR A 56 -20.16 6.88 24.84
N TRP A 57 -20.81 6.40 25.91
CA TRP A 57 -22.02 7.01 26.43
C TRP A 57 -22.17 6.72 27.93
N THR A 58 -23.03 7.50 28.57
CA THR A 58 -23.45 7.19 29.94
C THR A 58 -24.54 6.12 29.94
N ASP A 59 -24.37 5.10 30.77
CA ASP A 59 -25.33 4.01 30.92
C ASP A 59 -26.74 4.51 31.33
N VAL A 60 -27.77 3.87 30.78
CA VAL A 60 -29.18 4.28 30.92
C VAL A 60 -29.95 3.26 31.74
N SER A 61 -30.25 3.55 33.01
CA SER A 61 -31.02 2.65 33.86
C SER A 61 -32.25 1.97 33.22
N ASN A 62 -32.36 0.65 33.43
CA ASN A 62 -33.46 -0.25 33.00
C ASN A 62 -33.56 -0.45 31.48
N GLU A 63 -32.48 -0.20 30.78
CA GLU A 63 -32.19 -0.75 29.48
C GLU A 63 -32.02 -2.28 29.50
N THR A 64 -32.23 -2.88 28.35
CA THR A 64 -32.05 -4.33 28.15
C THR A 64 -31.08 -4.65 27.02
N ALA A 65 -30.74 -3.64 26.22
CA ALA A 65 -29.73 -3.65 25.17
C ALA A 65 -29.58 -2.20 24.64
N TYR A 66 -28.53 -1.97 23.89
CA TYR A 66 -28.38 -0.83 22.98
C TYR A 66 -28.31 -1.32 21.53
N ARG A 67 -28.54 -0.41 20.59
CA ARG A 67 -28.17 -0.61 19.19
C ARG A 67 -27.53 0.64 18.62
N LEU A 68 -26.51 0.45 17.78
CA LEU A 68 -25.87 1.52 17.03
C LEU A 68 -26.42 1.50 15.61
N LEU A 69 -26.83 2.67 15.13
CA LEU A 69 -27.27 2.90 13.77
C LEU A 69 -26.24 3.78 13.06
N GLU A 70 -26.05 3.53 11.77
CA GLU A 70 -25.13 4.25 10.89
C GLU A 70 -25.88 4.75 9.67
N ASP A 71 -25.68 6.01 9.34
CA ASP A 71 -25.85 6.58 8.00
C ASP A 71 -24.43 6.81 7.44
N PRO A 72 -23.91 5.92 6.57
CA PRO A 72 -22.49 5.85 6.26
C PRO A 72 -21.97 7.02 5.42
N ASP A 73 -22.84 7.67 4.64
CA ASP A 73 -22.51 8.74 3.70
C ASP A 73 -23.32 10.04 3.94
N GLY A 74 -24.15 10.05 4.98
CA GLY A 74 -25.07 11.14 5.32
C GLY A 74 -26.25 11.29 4.36
N GLN A 75 -26.49 10.31 3.48
CA GLN A 75 -27.49 10.37 2.40
C GLN A 75 -28.32 9.09 2.28
N SER A 76 -27.71 7.94 2.56
CA SER A 76 -28.30 6.60 2.47
C SER A 76 -29.29 6.33 3.61
N GLY A 77 -29.15 7.07 4.72
CA GLY A 77 -30.01 6.98 5.89
C GLY A 77 -29.61 5.86 6.84
N TYR A 78 -30.21 5.88 8.03
CA TYR A 78 -29.79 5.01 9.13
C TYR A 78 -30.18 3.54 8.97
N SER A 79 -29.19 2.67 9.19
CA SER A 79 -29.35 1.22 9.34
C SER A 79 -28.69 0.72 10.63
N VAL A 80 -29.18 -0.38 11.20
CA VAL A 80 -28.61 -0.95 12.44
C VAL A 80 -27.33 -1.73 12.10
N ILE A 81 -26.21 -1.34 12.71
CA ILE A 81 -24.90 -1.98 12.48
C ILE A 81 -24.41 -2.80 13.69
N ALA A 82 -24.91 -2.51 14.89
CA ALA A 82 -24.57 -3.27 16.09
C ALA A 82 -25.74 -3.40 17.06
N THR A 83 -25.81 -4.53 17.75
CA THR A 83 -26.59 -4.71 18.98
C THR A 83 -25.59 -4.93 20.11
N ILE A 84 -25.76 -4.18 21.19
CA ILE A 84 -24.79 -4.09 22.29
C ILE A 84 -25.52 -4.45 23.58
N ASP A 85 -24.88 -5.22 24.45
CA ASP A 85 -25.48 -5.69 25.68
C ASP A 85 -25.80 -4.54 26.65
N ALA A 86 -26.79 -4.77 27.53
CA ALA A 86 -27.07 -3.86 28.65
C ALA A 86 -25.83 -3.65 29.54
N ASP A 87 -25.83 -2.57 30.34
CA ASP A 87 -24.72 -2.15 31.20
C ASP A 87 -23.40 -1.83 30.46
N THR A 88 -23.38 -1.84 29.12
CA THR A 88 -22.23 -1.46 28.30
C THR A 88 -22.20 0.06 28.07
N THR A 89 -21.01 0.65 28.09
CA THR A 89 -20.80 2.11 27.99
C THR A 89 -19.87 2.55 26.86
N PHE A 90 -19.38 1.61 26.06
CA PHE A 90 -18.57 1.90 24.90
C PHE A 90 -18.75 0.86 23.79
N TYR A 91 -18.39 1.22 22.56
CA TYR A 91 -18.33 0.32 21.42
C TYR A 91 -17.26 0.80 20.46
N ASP A 92 -16.40 -0.11 20.01
CA ASP A 92 -15.40 0.15 18.97
C ASP A 92 -15.91 -0.41 17.65
N LEU A 93 -15.97 0.45 16.64
CA LEU A 93 -16.33 0.08 15.27
C LEU A 93 -15.10 0.23 14.38
N TYR A 94 -14.73 -0.85 13.69
CA TYR A 94 -13.74 -0.77 12.60
C TYR A 94 -14.42 -0.26 11.34
N VAL A 95 -13.82 0.75 10.69
CA VAL A 95 -14.42 1.44 9.54
C VAL A 95 -13.44 1.58 8.38
N PRO A 96 -13.89 1.40 7.12
CA PRO A 96 -13.17 1.93 5.97
C PRO A 96 -13.25 3.46 6.00
N LEU A 97 -12.16 4.15 6.31
CA LEU A 97 -12.19 5.59 6.59
C LEU A 97 -12.63 6.44 5.39
N PRO A 98 -12.20 6.18 4.13
CA PRO A 98 -12.66 6.97 2.98
C PRO A 98 -14.18 6.97 2.84
N ASP A 99 -14.83 5.86 3.21
CA ASP A 99 -16.28 5.69 3.11
C ASP A 99 -17.06 6.29 4.28
N ARG A 100 -16.39 6.90 5.26
CA ARG A 100 -17.03 7.39 6.48
C ARG A 100 -16.81 8.86 6.78
N ILE A 101 -16.16 9.61 5.89
CA ILE A 101 -15.92 11.05 6.09
C ILE A 101 -17.21 11.87 6.30
N ASN A 102 -18.33 11.43 5.70
CA ASN A 102 -19.65 12.06 5.85
C ASN A 102 -20.62 11.26 6.74
N ALA A 103 -20.12 10.25 7.46
CA ALA A 103 -20.97 9.37 8.22
C ALA A 103 -21.58 10.06 9.45
N SER A 104 -22.72 9.54 9.89
CA SER A 104 -23.31 9.89 11.18
C SER A 104 -23.88 8.65 11.86
N TYR A 105 -23.97 8.73 13.18
CA TYR A 105 -24.34 7.59 14.01
C TYR A 105 -25.36 7.98 15.06
N ILE A 106 -26.32 7.08 15.29
CA ILE A 106 -27.31 7.19 16.36
C ILE A 106 -27.19 5.98 17.27
N LEU A 107 -27.09 6.22 18.57
CA LEU A 107 -27.25 5.17 19.58
C LEU A 107 -28.70 5.17 20.07
N GLU A 108 -29.29 3.98 20.21
CA GLU A 108 -30.60 3.82 20.82
C GLU A 108 -30.57 2.80 21.96
N ALA A 109 -31.20 3.14 23.09
CA ALA A 109 -31.38 2.23 24.23
C ALA A 109 -32.73 1.53 24.16
N LEU A 110 -32.78 0.21 24.36
CA LEU A 110 -34.01 -0.58 24.42
C LEU A 110 -34.56 -0.60 25.84
N ARG A 111 -35.70 0.08 26.05
CA ARG A 111 -36.39 0.15 27.36
C ARG A 111 -37.84 -0.21 27.24
N ASN A 112 -38.32 -1.10 28.10
CA ASN A 112 -39.73 -1.51 28.13
C ASN A 112 -40.28 -1.95 26.75
N GLY A 113 -39.43 -2.52 25.90
CA GLY A 113 -39.78 -2.97 24.54
C GLY A 113 -39.76 -1.88 23.45
N PHE A 114 -39.28 -0.66 23.74
CA PHE A 114 -39.17 0.42 22.76
C PHE A 114 -37.74 0.99 22.73
N TYR A 115 -37.27 1.34 21.53
CA TYR A 115 -36.00 2.03 21.34
C TYR A 115 -36.17 3.53 21.57
N GLN A 116 -35.21 4.12 22.28
CA GLN A 116 -35.11 5.56 22.46
C GLN A 116 -33.72 6.03 22.04
N SER A 117 -33.69 7.00 21.13
CA SER A 117 -32.46 7.67 20.71
C SER A 117 -31.78 8.42 21.85
N MET A 118 -30.46 8.27 21.86
CA MET A 118 -29.50 8.80 22.84
C MET A 118 -28.72 10.00 22.30
N GLY A 119 -29.01 10.39 21.06
CA GLY A 119 -28.28 11.43 20.34
C GLY A 119 -27.71 10.92 19.03
N GLU A 120 -27.27 11.88 18.23
CA GLU A 120 -26.65 11.72 16.94
C GLU A 120 -25.26 12.35 17.01
N VAL A 121 -24.27 11.64 16.47
CA VAL A 121 -22.89 12.14 16.32
C VAL A 121 -22.52 12.09 14.84
N PHE A 122 -21.74 13.07 14.41
CA PHE A 122 -21.28 13.20 13.03
C PHE A 122 -19.79 12.94 12.99
N VAL A 123 -19.33 12.30 11.93
CA VAL A 123 -17.93 12.33 11.57
C VAL A 123 -17.60 13.74 11.11
N THR A 124 -16.54 14.32 11.68
CA THR A 124 -16.09 15.67 11.36
C THR A 124 -14.56 15.70 11.39
N GLY A 125 -13.96 16.61 10.62
CA GLY A 125 -12.51 16.73 10.53
C GLY A 125 -11.92 15.79 9.48
N SER A 126 -10.59 15.64 9.50
CA SER A 126 -9.84 14.88 8.49
C SER A 126 -9.71 13.39 8.76
N LEU A 127 -10.23 12.89 9.89
CA LEU A 127 -10.02 11.51 10.35
C LEU A 127 -8.54 11.12 10.62
N ALA A 128 -7.60 12.07 10.65
CA ALA A 128 -6.18 11.78 10.87
C ALA A 128 -5.91 10.93 12.13
N ASP A 129 -6.64 11.16 13.23
CA ASP A 129 -6.55 10.38 14.47
C ASP A 129 -6.97 8.90 14.34
N ALA A 130 -7.72 8.55 13.29
CA ALA A 130 -8.13 7.17 13.01
C ALA A 130 -7.14 6.43 12.09
N VAL A 131 -6.34 7.15 11.29
CA VAL A 131 -5.41 6.57 10.30
C VAL A 131 -4.40 5.69 11.02
N GLY A 132 -4.23 4.45 10.60
CA GLY A 132 -3.19 3.60 11.19
C GLY A 132 -1.80 4.09 10.82
N TYR A 133 -0.89 4.16 11.78
CA TYR A 133 0.51 4.52 11.57
C TYR A 133 1.41 3.36 11.97
N PHE A 134 2.17 2.84 11.01
CA PHE A 134 3.00 1.65 11.15
C PHE A 134 4.47 1.98 10.90
N LYS A 135 5.32 1.45 11.77
CA LYS A 135 6.78 1.51 11.72
C LYS A 135 7.40 0.15 11.92
N ALA A 136 8.63 -0.02 11.45
CA ALA A 136 9.48 -1.14 11.83
C ALA A 136 9.56 -1.27 13.36
N SER A 137 9.75 -2.49 13.88
CA SER A 137 10.00 -2.69 15.32
C SER A 137 11.40 -2.20 15.76
N ASN A 138 12.30 -2.04 14.80
CA ASN A 138 13.70 -1.67 14.96
C ASN A 138 14.09 -0.49 14.06
N THR A 139 13.19 0.48 13.90
CA THR A 139 13.36 1.70 13.10
C THR A 139 14.77 2.29 13.20
N GLY A 140 15.46 2.31 12.06
CA GLY A 140 16.75 2.95 11.83
C GLY A 140 16.66 4.08 10.80
N GLU A 141 17.64 4.98 10.83
CA GLU A 141 17.81 5.99 9.77
C GLU A 141 18.12 5.30 8.45
N TYR A 142 17.50 5.77 7.35
CA TYR A 142 17.69 5.23 5.99
C TYR A 142 17.27 3.78 5.79
N ASP A 143 16.39 3.21 6.64
CA ASP A 143 15.89 1.83 6.45
C ASP A 143 14.84 1.74 5.31
N GLY A 144 14.18 2.85 4.96
CA GLY A 144 13.19 2.90 3.88
C GLY A 144 11.97 2.01 4.12
N PHE A 145 11.46 1.94 5.35
CA PHE A 145 10.26 1.16 5.65
C PHE A 145 9.06 1.71 4.89
N GLY A 146 8.38 0.88 4.10
CA GLY A 146 7.26 1.30 3.27
C GLY A 146 7.60 1.57 1.81
N VAL A 147 8.86 1.30 1.38
CA VAL A 147 9.23 1.31 -0.05
C VAL A 147 8.33 0.37 -0.86
N SER A 148 7.95 -0.78 -0.29
CA SER A 148 6.98 -1.70 -0.88
C SER A 148 5.95 -2.16 0.16
N VAL A 149 4.70 -2.34 -0.26
CA VAL A 149 3.58 -2.79 0.60
C VAL A 149 2.72 -3.81 -0.15
N ALA A 150 2.14 -4.77 0.58
CA ALA A 150 1.14 -5.70 0.04
C ALA A 150 0.13 -6.14 1.12
N LEU A 151 -1.16 -6.11 0.79
CA LEU A 151 -2.27 -6.54 1.64
C LEU A 151 -2.78 -7.94 1.23
N SER A 152 -3.28 -8.70 2.21
CA SER A 152 -4.11 -9.87 1.91
C SER A 152 -5.46 -9.43 1.35
N GLY A 153 -6.16 -10.33 0.67
CA GLY A 153 -7.46 -10.05 0.06
C GLY A 153 -8.52 -9.59 1.07
N ASP A 154 -8.44 -10.05 2.32
CA ASP A 154 -9.31 -9.60 3.41
C ASP A 154 -8.83 -8.33 4.14
N GLY A 155 -7.72 -7.73 3.71
CA GLY A 155 -7.12 -6.53 4.29
C GLY A 155 -6.53 -6.71 5.70
N ARG A 156 -6.39 -7.95 6.20
CA ARG A 156 -5.98 -8.23 7.58
C ARG A 156 -4.53 -8.67 7.76
N THR A 157 -3.78 -8.84 6.68
CA THR A 157 -2.35 -9.10 6.72
C THR A 157 -1.68 -8.06 5.83
N LEU A 158 -0.67 -7.39 6.36
CA LEU A 158 0.12 -6.37 5.66
C LEU A 158 1.58 -6.80 5.68
N ALA A 159 2.18 -6.93 4.50
CA ALA A 159 3.62 -7.07 4.34
C ALA A 159 4.23 -5.71 3.95
N VAL A 160 5.33 -5.33 4.61
CA VAL A 160 6.03 -4.06 4.36
C VAL A 160 7.51 -4.32 4.15
N GLY A 161 8.06 -3.86 3.03
CA GLY A 161 9.48 -3.90 2.73
C GLY A 161 10.25 -2.71 3.32
N ALA A 162 11.48 -2.98 3.75
CA ALA A 162 12.48 -2.01 4.19
C ALA A 162 13.84 -2.43 3.57
N PRO A 163 14.06 -2.22 2.27
CA PRO A 163 15.21 -2.76 1.54
C PRO A 163 16.56 -2.27 2.07
N TYR A 164 16.58 -1.12 2.74
CA TYR A 164 17.81 -0.52 3.23
C TYR A 164 18.09 -0.85 4.71
N GLU A 165 17.19 -1.61 5.35
CA GLU A 165 17.41 -2.13 6.70
C GLU A 165 18.72 -2.90 6.77
N SER A 166 19.48 -2.64 7.83
CA SER A 166 20.81 -3.21 8.01
C SER A 166 20.75 -4.32 9.03
N SER A 167 21.00 -5.58 8.64
CA SER A 167 21.11 -6.69 9.59
C SER A 167 21.72 -7.95 8.96
N ALA A 168 22.63 -8.65 9.66
CA ALA A 168 23.09 -9.98 9.24
C ALA A 168 22.17 -11.10 9.77
N ALA A 169 21.01 -10.74 10.32
CA ALA A 169 19.94 -11.69 10.60
C ALA A 169 19.51 -12.40 9.31
N THR A 170 19.28 -13.70 9.40
CA THR A 170 18.83 -14.53 8.26
C THR A 170 17.39 -14.98 8.47
N GLY A 171 16.61 -15.39 7.45
CA GLY A 171 15.30 -16.08 7.52
C GLY A 171 14.15 -15.43 8.36
N ALA A 172 13.25 -16.23 8.96
CA ALA A 172 12.02 -15.74 9.59
C ALA A 172 12.06 -15.73 11.14
N TRP A 173 11.79 -14.56 11.73
CA TRP A 173 11.67 -14.35 13.19
C TRP A 173 10.21 -14.09 13.62
N HIS A 174 9.88 -14.52 14.84
CA HIS A 174 8.60 -14.24 15.52
C HIS A 174 8.77 -13.66 16.93
N PRO A 175 7.85 -12.78 17.37
CA PRO A 175 7.80 -12.33 18.76
C PRO A 175 7.76 -13.50 19.75
N GLY A 176 8.79 -13.62 20.58
CA GLY A 176 8.87 -14.62 21.65
C GLY A 176 9.57 -15.93 21.27
N ASP A 177 10.19 -16.06 20.09
CA ASP A 177 11.06 -17.18 19.76
C ASP A 177 12.51 -16.94 20.27
N PRO A 178 12.99 -17.68 21.29
CA PRO A 178 14.37 -17.56 21.78
C PRO A 178 15.41 -18.27 20.90
N GLY A 179 14.99 -18.98 19.85
CA GLY A 179 15.82 -19.85 19.02
C GLY A 179 16.39 -19.20 17.76
N TYR A 180 16.03 -17.95 17.47
CA TYR A 180 16.42 -17.28 16.25
C TYR A 180 17.60 -16.32 16.49
N SER A 181 18.70 -16.49 15.73
CA SER A 181 19.99 -15.84 16.03
C SER A 181 20.21 -14.47 15.40
N GLY A 182 19.23 -13.90 14.70
CA GLY A 182 19.26 -12.53 14.22
C GLY A 182 18.55 -11.60 15.20
N SER A 183 19.29 -10.87 16.02
CA SER A 183 18.71 -9.78 16.80
C SER A 183 18.27 -8.68 15.81
N GLN A 184 17.02 -8.23 15.84
CA GLN A 184 16.58 -7.03 15.09
C GLN A 184 17.43 -5.77 15.41
N MET A 185 18.23 -5.82 16.49
CA MET A 185 19.20 -4.77 16.83
C MET A 185 20.56 -4.91 16.11
N ASP A 186 20.77 -5.99 15.37
CA ASP A 186 21.99 -6.20 14.57
C ASP A 186 21.96 -5.29 13.35
N ASN A 187 23.04 -4.54 13.13
CA ASN A 187 23.24 -3.59 12.03
C ASN A 187 24.55 -3.88 11.27
N SER A 188 24.98 -5.14 11.24
CA SER A 188 26.31 -5.52 10.73
C SER A 188 26.40 -5.74 9.22
N ALA A 189 25.27 -5.88 8.51
CA ALA A 189 25.20 -5.98 7.05
C ALA A 189 24.34 -4.85 6.49
N PRO A 190 24.94 -3.74 6.01
CA PRO A 190 24.22 -2.58 5.49
C PRO A 190 23.29 -2.92 4.32
N ALA A 191 22.08 -2.36 4.29
CA ALA A 191 21.12 -2.52 3.19
C ALA A 191 20.91 -3.98 2.74
N SER A 192 20.98 -4.91 3.69
CA SER A 192 20.66 -6.32 3.44
C SER A 192 19.14 -6.54 3.37
N GLY A 193 18.37 -5.58 3.86
CA GLY A 193 16.94 -5.41 3.68
C GLY A 193 16.06 -6.35 4.51
N ALA A 194 14.86 -5.92 4.87
CA ALA A 194 13.92 -6.68 5.68
C ALA A 194 12.49 -6.59 5.17
N VAL A 195 11.65 -7.54 5.61
CA VAL A 195 10.19 -7.46 5.48
C VAL A 195 9.52 -7.65 6.83
N TYR A 196 8.55 -6.81 7.14
CA TYR A 196 7.75 -6.85 8.36
C TYR A 196 6.34 -7.30 8.02
N ILE A 197 5.82 -8.26 8.78
CA ILE A 197 4.44 -8.72 8.63
C ILE A 197 3.62 -8.24 9.82
N PHE A 198 2.53 -7.55 9.54
CA PHE A 198 1.51 -7.16 10.50
C PHE A 198 0.23 -7.93 10.23
N ALA A 199 -0.47 -8.33 11.29
CA ALA A 199 -1.73 -9.03 11.21
C ALA A 199 -2.78 -8.41 12.13
N TYR A 200 -4.01 -8.28 11.63
CA TYR A 200 -5.15 -7.85 12.43
C TYR A 200 -5.74 -9.02 13.21
N THR A 201 -5.73 -8.89 14.54
CA THR A 201 -6.23 -9.90 15.48
C THR A 201 -7.38 -9.36 16.31
N ILE A 202 -7.89 -10.17 17.23
CA ILE A 202 -8.92 -9.73 18.20
C ILE A 202 -8.44 -8.57 19.10
N SER A 203 -7.12 -8.38 19.24
CA SER A 203 -6.51 -7.29 20.00
C SER A 203 -6.14 -6.09 19.12
N GLY A 204 -6.50 -6.11 17.83
CA GLY A 204 -6.07 -5.13 16.84
C GLY A 204 -4.86 -5.61 16.04
N TRP A 205 -4.23 -4.68 15.32
CA TRP A 205 -3.01 -4.95 14.56
C TRP A 205 -1.84 -5.25 15.49
N GLU A 206 -1.07 -6.28 15.17
CA GLU A 206 0.19 -6.62 15.81
C GLU A 206 1.22 -7.01 14.75
N GLN A 207 2.51 -6.80 15.05
CA GLN A 207 3.57 -7.37 14.21
C GLN A 207 3.67 -8.87 14.47
N GLU A 208 3.48 -9.65 13.43
CA GLU A 208 3.53 -11.10 13.46
C GLU A 208 4.92 -11.65 13.13
N ALA A 209 5.65 -10.99 12.22
CA ALA A 209 6.96 -11.47 11.78
C ALA A 209 7.93 -10.35 11.37
N TYR A 210 9.21 -10.71 11.39
CA TYR A 210 10.32 -9.99 10.77
C TYR A 210 11.09 -11.01 9.93
N LEU A 211 11.22 -10.75 8.64
CA LEU A 211 11.73 -11.68 7.63
C LEU A 211 12.99 -11.10 6.99
N LYS A 212 13.97 -11.98 6.76
CA LYS A 212 15.23 -11.71 6.08
C LYS A 212 15.51 -12.82 5.08
N ALA A 213 16.31 -12.52 4.06
CA ALA A 213 16.96 -13.55 3.24
C ALA A 213 17.71 -14.55 4.15
N TRP A 214 17.69 -15.85 3.83
CA TRP A 214 18.45 -16.82 4.64
C TRP A 214 19.96 -16.77 4.40
N ASN A 215 20.39 -16.15 3.31
CA ASN A 215 21.76 -15.78 2.98
C ASN A 215 21.89 -14.25 2.92
N ALA A 216 21.39 -13.53 3.93
CA ALA A 216 21.40 -12.08 3.94
C ALA A 216 22.84 -11.51 3.89
N GLU A 217 23.15 -10.76 2.84
CA GLU A 217 24.40 -10.05 2.67
C GLU A 217 24.18 -8.54 2.49
N SER A 218 25.26 -7.78 2.55
CA SER A 218 25.14 -6.31 2.47
C SER A 218 24.76 -5.90 1.06
N PHE A 219 23.84 -4.95 0.94
CA PHE A 219 23.36 -4.35 -0.30
C PHE A 219 22.51 -5.26 -1.20
N ASP A 220 22.04 -6.42 -0.72
CA ASP A 220 21.12 -7.29 -1.48
C ASP A 220 19.70 -6.70 -1.63
N GLU A 221 19.35 -5.72 -0.78
CA GLU A 221 18.06 -5.00 -0.78
C GLU A 221 16.82 -5.91 -0.70
N PHE A 222 16.88 -6.95 0.15
CA PHE A 222 15.73 -7.83 0.42
C PHE A 222 14.52 -7.00 0.90
N GLY A 223 13.36 -7.20 0.27
CA GLY A 223 12.16 -6.40 0.56
C GLY A 223 12.00 -5.18 -0.34
N GLY A 224 12.87 -4.99 -1.34
CA GLY A 224 12.68 -3.97 -2.38
C GLY A 224 11.35 -4.12 -3.13
N GLN A 225 10.84 -5.36 -3.25
CA GLN A 225 9.50 -5.66 -3.71
C GLN A 225 8.89 -6.81 -2.90
N VAL A 226 7.60 -6.71 -2.58
CA VAL A 226 6.82 -7.78 -1.93
C VAL A 226 5.54 -8.09 -2.72
N ALA A 227 5.11 -9.35 -2.71
CA ALA A 227 3.81 -9.77 -3.24
C ALA A 227 3.18 -10.84 -2.34
N LEU A 228 1.95 -10.61 -1.90
CA LEU A 228 1.24 -11.44 -0.93
C LEU A 228 0.02 -12.13 -1.58
N SER A 229 -0.22 -13.40 -1.24
CA SER A 229 -1.39 -14.14 -1.73
C SER A 229 -2.69 -13.59 -1.15
N TYR A 230 -3.82 -13.87 -1.81
CA TYR A 230 -5.16 -13.44 -1.36
C TYR A 230 -5.42 -13.88 0.09
N TYR A 231 -5.00 -15.09 0.47
CA TYR A 231 -5.20 -15.61 1.82
C TYR A 231 -4.15 -15.14 2.85
N GLY A 232 -3.16 -14.34 2.43
CA GLY A 232 -2.11 -13.85 3.31
C GLY A 232 -1.17 -14.95 3.84
N ASP A 233 -1.01 -16.03 3.07
CA ASP A 233 -0.32 -17.25 3.49
C ASP A 233 0.92 -17.61 2.65
N THR A 234 1.13 -16.95 1.52
CA THR A 234 2.30 -17.10 0.66
C THR A 234 2.79 -15.70 0.31
N LEU A 235 4.06 -15.43 0.61
CA LEU A 235 4.72 -14.16 0.34
C LEU A 235 5.91 -14.42 -0.57
N ALA A 236 6.03 -13.64 -1.64
CA ALA A 236 7.24 -13.53 -2.44
C ALA A 236 7.94 -12.21 -2.12
N VAL A 237 9.27 -12.28 -1.96
CA VAL A 237 10.11 -11.12 -1.62
C VAL A 237 11.30 -11.05 -2.56
N GLY A 238 11.50 -9.91 -3.20
CA GLY A 238 12.63 -9.65 -4.09
C GLY A 238 13.87 -9.19 -3.32
N ALA A 239 15.04 -9.58 -3.80
CA ALA A 239 16.36 -9.05 -3.43
C ALA A 239 17.14 -8.86 -4.74
N MET A 240 16.95 -7.71 -5.38
CA MET A 240 17.37 -7.50 -6.78
C MET A 240 18.89 -7.45 -6.97
N TYR A 241 19.63 -7.17 -5.90
CA TYR A 241 21.10 -7.11 -5.93
C TYR A 241 21.76 -8.35 -5.31
N GLU A 242 21.00 -9.42 -5.10
CA GLU A 242 21.58 -10.64 -4.56
C GLU A 242 22.56 -11.30 -5.56
N ASP A 243 23.75 -11.63 -5.05
CA ASP A 243 24.94 -11.93 -5.88
C ASP A 243 25.18 -13.42 -6.16
N SER A 244 24.30 -14.33 -5.73
CA SER A 244 24.58 -15.77 -5.82
C SER A 244 24.37 -16.35 -7.20
N GLY A 245 25.26 -17.26 -7.61
CA GLY A 245 25.11 -18.02 -8.86
C GLY A 245 24.23 -19.26 -8.68
N SER A 246 23.77 -19.55 -7.46
CA SER A 246 23.08 -20.80 -7.14
C SER A 246 22.19 -20.68 -5.90
N THR A 247 21.20 -21.56 -5.78
CA THR A 247 20.27 -21.57 -4.65
C THR A 247 20.86 -22.19 -3.35
N GLY A 248 22.20 -22.29 -3.22
CA GLY A 248 22.83 -23.28 -2.34
C GLY A 248 24.11 -22.89 -1.60
N GLY A 249 24.43 -21.60 -1.45
CA GLY A 249 25.58 -21.13 -0.67
C GLY A 249 25.21 -19.98 0.26
N GLU A 250 25.56 -20.10 1.55
CA GLU A 250 25.78 -18.94 2.42
C GLU A 250 27.15 -18.37 1.96
N ASP A 251 27.25 -17.09 1.62
CA ASP A 251 28.46 -16.43 1.09
C ASP A 251 28.82 -16.70 -0.39
N ASP A 252 27.83 -16.96 -1.27
CA ASP A 252 28.06 -17.12 -2.72
C ASP A 252 27.84 -15.80 -3.46
N ASN A 253 28.92 -15.13 -3.88
CA ASN A 253 28.86 -13.89 -4.69
C ASN A 253 29.46 -14.12 -6.08
N SER A 254 29.15 -15.27 -6.68
CA SER A 254 29.69 -15.67 -7.98
C SER A 254 28.97 -15.07 -9.19
N MET A 255 27.83 -14.40 -8.99
CA MET A 255 27.03 -13.76 -10.03
C MET A 255 26.47 -12.41 -9.56
N PRO A 256 27.32 -11.36 -9.53
CA PRO A 256 26.94 -10.06 -8.97
C PRO A 256 25.66 -9.47 -9.58
N ASP A 257 24.82 -8.89 -8.74
CA ASP A 257 23.56 -8.22 -9.10
C ASP A 257 22.61 -9.09 -9.96
N SER A 258 22.74 -10.42 -9.88
CA SER A 258 21.88 -11.34 -10.65
C SER A 258 20.47 -11.42 -10.09
N GLY A 259 20.32 -11.13 -8.79
CA GLY A 259 19.05 -10.97 -8.10
C GLY A 259 18.34 -12.28 -7.75
N ALA A 260 17.47 -12.23 -6.75
CA ALA A 260 16.79 -13.39 -6.19
C ALA A 260 15.34 -13.09 -5.77
N VAL A 261 14.54 -14.17 -5.65
CA VAL A 261 13.23 -14.13 -4.99
C VAL A 261 13.14 -15.19 -3.92
N TYR A 262 12.69 -14.78 -2.74
CA TYR A 262 12.49 -15.63 -1.58
C TYR A 262 11.00 -15.84 -1.34
N ILE A 263 10.60 -17.09 -1.17
CA ILE A 263 9.22 -17.46 -0.87
C ILE A 263 9.12 -17.81 0.61
N PHE A 264 8.19 -17.18 1.30
CA PHE A 264 7.79 -17.53 2.67
C PHE A 264 6.36 -18.05 2.69
N THR A 265 6.09 -18.99 3.59
CA THR A 265 4.74 -19.54 3.79
C THR A 265 4.31 -19.43 5.23
N ARG A 266 3.03 -19.10 5.45
CA ARG A 266 2.43 -18.95 6.77
C ARG A 266 1.62 -20.19 7.14
N ALA A 267 1.81 -20.70 8.36
CA ALA A 267 0.99 -21.75 8.94
C ALA A 267 0.57 -21.36 10.36
N GLY A 268 -0.71 -21.06 10.56
CA GLY A 268 -1.16 -20.42 11.80
C GLY A 268 -0.56 -19.02 11.90
N ASN A 269 0.08 -18.69 13.03
CA ASN A 269 0.74 -17.39 13.24
C ASN A 269 2.26 -17.47 13.10
N SER A 270 2.74 -18.31 12.16
CA SER A 270 4.17 -18.53 11.97
C SER A 270 4.51 -18.59 10.50
N TRP A 271 5.53 -17.83 10.13
CA TRP A 271 6.09 -17.70 8.80
C TRP A 271 7.36 -18.53 8.73
N ALA A 272 7.47 -19.37 7.71
CA ALA A 272 8.62 -20.22 7.50
C ALA A 272 9.27 -19.89 6.15
N PRO A 273 10.61 -19.94 6.06
CA PRO A 273 11.30 -19.88 4.78
C PRO A 273 10.90 -21.08 3.92
N GLY A 274 10.60 -20.81 2.65
CA GLY A 274 10.19 -21.79 1.64
C GLY A 274 11.28 -22.02 0.60
N SER A 275 11.27 -21.25 -0.49
CA SER A 275 12.09 -21.48 -1.68
C SER A 275 12.87 -20.24 -2.10
N LEU A 276 14.11 -20.43 -2.56
CA LEU A 276 14.91 -19.41 -3.24
C LEU A 276 14.76 -19.66 -4.74
N ILE A 277 14.31 -18.65 -5.45
CA ILE A 277 14.10 -18.66 -6.89
C ILE A 277 15.14 -17.74 -7.51
N LYS A 278 15.83 -18.25 -8.54
CA LYS A 278 16.78 -17.53 -9.38
C LYS A 278 16.33 -17.67 -10.84
N ALA A 279 16.75 -16.75 -11.70
CA ALA A 279 16.58 -16.87 -13.13
C ALA A 279 17.21 -18.19 -13.66
N PHE A 280 16.63 -18.77 -14.70
CA PHE A 280 17.28 -19.87 -15.43
C PHE A 280 18.30 -19.28 -16.41
N LEU A 281 19.57 -19.70 -16.28
CA LEU A 281 20.71 -19.11 -16.99
C LEU A 281 20.93 -17.65 -16.58
N GLN A 282 21.31 -17.49 -15.31
CA GLN A 282 21.58 -16.18 -14.68
C GLN A 282 22.73 -15.48 -15.39
N ASP A 283 22.60 -14.16 -15.54
CA ASP A 283 23.69 -13.28 -15.91
C ASP A 283 23.95 -12.23 -14.83
N GLU A 284 25.16 -11.66 -14.87
CA GLU A 284 25.57 -10.59 -13.97
C GLU A 284 24.77 -9.31 -14.30
N GLY A 285 24.18 -8.69 -13.28
CA GLY A 285 23.47 -7.41 -13.44
C GLY A 285 22.03 -7.50 -13.95
N ASP A 286 21.48 -8.69 -14.20
CA ASP A 286 20.10 -8.89 -14.71
C ASP A 286 19.00 -8.43 -13.71
N ARG A 287 19.34 -8.33 -12.42
CA ARG A 287 18.44 -7.89 -11.33
C ARG A 287 17.13 -8.66 -11.23
N PHE A 288 17.20 -9.99 -11.29
CA PHE A 288 16.02 -10.83 -11.10
C PHE A 288 15.35 -10.57 -9.75
N GLY A 289 14.02 -10.37 -9.73
CA GLY A 289 13.28 -10.11 -8.49
C GLY A 289 12.94 -8.64 -8.23
N GLU A 290 13.29 -7.74 -9.15
CA GLU A 290 13.03 -6.29 -9.01
C GLU A 290 11.54 -5.92 -9.06
N ARG A 291 10.72 -6.67 -9.80
CA ARG A 291 9.25 -6.61 -9.75
C ARG A 291 8.66 -8.00 -9.63
N LEU A 292 7.57 -8.10 -8.88
CA LEU A 292 6.89 -9.34 -8.55
C LEU A 292 5.38 -9.19 -8.69
N ALA A 293 4.72 -10.24 -9.19
CA ALA A 293 3.28 -10.41 -9.07
C ALA A 293 2.97 -11.87 -8.70
N LEU A 294 2.05 -12.08 -7.75
CA LEU A 294 1.67 -13.39 -7.23
C LEU A 294 0.15 -13.59 -7.40
N SER A 295 -0.27 -14.76 -7.90
CA SER A 295 -1.70 -15.09 -7.99
C SER A 295 -2.37 -15.23 -6.62
N GLY A 296 -3.68 -15.08 -6.57
CA GLY A 296 -4.44 -15.12 -5.32
C GLY A 296 -4.28 -16.43 -4.54
N ASP A 297 -4.15 -17.55 -5.25
CA ASP A 297 -3.88 -18.87 -4.66
C ASP A 297 -2.40 -19.09 -4.24
N GLY A 298 -1.53 -18.13 -4.50
CA GLY A 298 -0.10 -18.17 -4.18
C GLY A 298 0.70 -19.17 -5.02
N ASN A 299 0.19 -19.66 -6.16
CA ASN A 299 0.85 -20.71 -6.95
C ASN A 299 1.43 -20.25 -8.29
N THR A 300 1.14 -19.04 -8.77
CA THR A 300 1.71 -18.48 -10.00
C THR A 300 2.45 -17.21 -9.65
N LEU A 301 3.73 -17.14 -9.98
CA LEU A 301 4.60 -16.00 -9.71
C LEU A 301 5.19 -15.49 -11.02
N ALA A 302 5.03 -14.20 -11.29
CA ALA A 302 5.77 -13.49 -12.32
C ALA A 302 6.91 -12.71 -11.66
N VAL A 303 8.10 -12.78 -12.26
CA VAL A 303 9.30 -12.12 -11.76
C VAL A 303 9.98 -11.40 -12.93
N SER A 304 10.31 -10.13 -12.75
CA SER A 304 11.10 -9.40 -13.74
C SER A 304 12.60 -9.59 -13.52
N ALA A 305 13.35 -9.49 -14.61
CA ALA A 305 14.78 -9.23 -14.67
C ALA A 305 14.94 -8.07 -15.66
N MET A 306 14.70 -6.85 -15.20
CA MET A 306 14.50 -5.69 -16.09
C MET A 306 15.79 -5.28 -16.82
N ARG A 307 16.94 -5.70 -16.32
CA ARG A 307 18.27 -5.46 -16.89
C ARG A 307 18.75 -6.61 -17.77
N GLU A 308 17.90 -7.59 -18.07
CA GLU A 308 18.29 -8.72 -18.92
C GLU A 308 18.60 -8.28 -20.36
N ASP A 309 19.71 -8.80 -20.89
CA ASP A 309 20.39 -8.24 -22.06
C ASP A 309 20.07 -8.94 -23.39
N SER A 310 19.02 -9.77 -23.47
CA SER A 310 18.85 -10.66 -24.62
C SER A 310 17.86 -10.29 -25.70
N ALA A 311 18.13 -10.73 -26.93
CA ALA A 311 17.21 -10.61 -28.06
C ALA A 311 16.10 -11.69 -28.06
N GLY A 312 15.94 -12.48 -26.99
CA GLY A 312 14.94 -13.55 -26.90
C GLY A 312 15.44 -14.91 -26.42
N ASN A 313 16.75 -15.10 -26.26
CA ASN A 313 17.34 -16.30 -25.65
C ASN A 313 18.21 -15.86 -24.48
N PRO A 314 17.99 -16.33 -23.23
CA PRO A 314 18.71 -15.89 -22.03
C PRO A 314 20.24 -16.06 -22.00
N ILE A 315 20.88 -16.52 -23.08
CA ILE A 315 22.36 -16.65 -23.20
C ILE A 315 22.92 -15.61 -24.18
N ASP A 316 22.05 -14.88 -24.88
CA ASP A 316 22.42 -13.96 -25.93
C ASP A 316 22.42 -12.52 -25.40
N ASN A 317 23.55 -11.93 -25.03
CA ASN A 317 23.56 -10.57 -24.45
C ASN A 317 23.75 -9.48 -25.51
N SER A 318 22.96 -9.54 -26.58
CA SER A 318 23.12 -8.65 -27.74
C SER A 318 22.25 -7.38 -27.68
N VAL A 319 21.33 -7.27 -26.73
CA VAL A 319 20.41 -6.14 -26.56
C VAL A 319 20.37 -5.70 -25.09
N PRO A 320 21.34 -4.88 -24.66
CA PRO A 320 21.48 -4.52 -23.25
C PRO A 320 20.23 -3.88 -22.64
N ASP A 321 19.94 -4.19 -21.37
CA ASP A 321 18.83 -3.62 -20.60
C ASP A 321 17.46 -3.74 -21.30
N SER A 322 17.26 -4.77 -22.14
CA SER A 322 16.00 -4.96 -22.85
C SER A 322 14.91 -5.60 -22.00
N GLY A 323 15.30 -6.24 -20.90
CA GLY A 323 14.43 -6.76 -19.84
C GLY A 323 13.71 -8.05 -20.20
N ALA A 324 13.37 -8.83 -19.18
CA ALA A 324 12.66 -10.11 -19.32
C ALA A 324 11.70 -10.37 -18.15
N VAL A 325 10.71 -11.23 -18.39
CA VAL A 325 9.81 -11.72 -17.34
C VAL A 325 9.80 -13.25 -17.30
N TYR A 326 10.00 -13.80 -16.12
CA TYR A 326 10.00 -15.24 -15.86
C TYR A 326 8.74 -15.61 -15.10
N LEU A 327 8.07 -16.67 -15.56
CA LEU A 327 6.85 -17.18 -14.92
C LEU A 327 7.18 -18.49 -14.23
N PHE A 328 6.81 -18.59 -12.97
CA PHE A 328 6.95 -19.79 -12.16
C PHE A 328 5.59 -20.29 -11.69
N PHE A 329 5.50 -21.59 -11.51
CA PHE A 329 4.34 -22.24 -10.90
C PHE A 329 4.76 -23.17 -9.78
N ARG A 330 4.00 -23.13 -8.69
CA ARG A 330 4.19 -23.97 -7.52
C ARG A 330 3.39 -25.26 -7.66
N ASP A 331 4.09 -26.39 -7.67
CA ASP A 331 3.50 -27.73 -7.53
C ASP A 331 3.93 -28.33 -6.19
N GLY A 332 3.03 -28.32 -5.21
CA GLY A 332 3.37 -28.67 -3.83
C GLY A 332 4.27 -27.62 -3.19
N LEU A 333 5.52 -27.99 -2.88
CA LEU A 333 6.53 -27.07 -2.31
C LEU A 333 7.54 -26.59 -3.35
N ASP A 334 7.50 -27.14 -4.56
CA ASP A 334 8.51 -26.87 -5.59
C ASP A 334 8.01 -25.80 -6.55
N TRP A 335 8.82 -24.77 -6.78
CA TRP A 335 8.60 -23.79 -7.83
C TRP A 335 9.33 -24.20 -9.10
N GLN A 336 8.62 -24.18 -10.22
CA GLN A 336 9.18 -24.51 -11.53
C GLN A 336 8.91 -23.38 -12.52
N GLN A 337 9.95 -23.00 -13.27
CA GLN A 337 9.78 -22.04 -14.36
C GLN A 337 8.88 -22.65 -15.44
N GLN A 338 7.79 -21.97 -15.76
CA GLN A 338 6.85 -22.29 -16.82
C GLN A 338 7.14 -21.53 -18.11
N ALA A 339 7.62 -20.29 -18.03
CA ALA A 339 7.90 -19.47 -19.20
C ALA A 339 9.01 -18.45 -18.96
N TYR A 340 9.54 -17.96 -20.07
CA TYR A 340 10.41 -16.80 -20.19
C TYR A 340 9.80 -15.93 -21.29
N LEU A 341 9.47 -14.69 -20.95
CA LEU A 341 8.73 -13.76 -21.78
C LEU A 341 9.60 -12.55 -22.12
N LYS A 342 9.50 -12.16 -23.39
CA LYS A 342 10.11 -10.97 -23.98
C LYS A 342 9.04 -10.27 -24.82
N PRO A 343 9.19 -8.98 -25.15
CA PRO A 343 8.30 -8.35 -26.11
C PRO A 343 8.41 -9.11 -27.45
N PRO A 344 7.28 -9.47 -28.09
CA PRO A 344 7.27 -10.38 -29.24
C PRO A 344 7.94 -9.81 -30.49
N LEU A 345 8.06 -8.47 -30.57
CA LEU A 345 8.78 -7.69 -31.57
C LEU A 345 9.38 -6.48 -30.83
N ASP A 346 10.45 -5.89 -31.38
CA ASP A 346 11.08 -4.67 -30.85
C ASP A 346 11.71 -4.84 -29.45
N VAL A 347 12.52 -5.90 -29.32
CA VAL A 347 13.46 -6.00 -28.19
C VAL A 347 14.58 -4.99 -28.45
N ASP A 348 14.44 -3.81 -27.87
CA ASP A 348 15.36 -2.70 -28.05
C ASP A 348 16.19 -2.45 -26.77
N ILE A 349 17.31 -1.77 -26.97
CA ILE A 349 18.27 -1.48 -25.90
C ILE A 349 17.64 -0.48 -24.90
N ASN A 350 17.74 -0.79 -23.61
CA ASN A 350 17.19 0.01 -22.50
C ASN A 350 15.65 0.08 -22.40
N ASP A 351 14.89 -0.70 -23.17
CA ASP A 351 13.42 -0.73 -23.09
C ASP A 351 12.90 -1.33 -21.75
N GLN A 352 13.74 -2.08 -21.03
CA GLN A 352 13.49 -2.63 -19.68
C GLN A 352 12.12 -3.33 -19.53
N PHE A 353 11.79 -4.25 -20.45
CA PHE A 353 10.57 -5.05 -20.36
C PHE A 353 10.45 -5.74 -18.99
N GLY A 354 9.32 -5.54 -18.32
CA GLY A 354 9.12 -6.02 -16.94
C GLY A 354 9.28 -4.95 -15.86
N SER A 355 9.28 -3.66 -16.21
CA SER A 355 9.36 -2.55 -15.24
C SER A 355 8.18 -2.47 -14.28
N SER A 356 7.04 -3.09 -14.63
CA SER A 356 5.92 -3.34 -13.73
C SER A 356 5.19 -4.63 -14.09
N LEU A 357 4.57 -5.29 -13.12
CA LEU A 357 3.88 -6.58 -13.28
C LEU A 357 2.56 -6.62 -12.52
N ALA A 358 1.51 -7.19 -13.12
CA ALA A 358 0.27 -7.53 -12.42
C ALA A 358 -0.29 -8.86 -12.93
N LEU A 359 -0.76 -9.71 -12.02
CA LEU A 359 -1.44 -10.98 -12.32
C LEU A 359 -2.91 -10.91 -11.92
N SER A 360 -3.78 -11.56 -12.70
CA SER A 360 -5.15 -11.84 -12.26
C SER A 360 -5.16 -12.82 -11.08
N GLU A 361 -6.26 -12.87 -10.32
CA GLU A 361 -6.37 -13.70 -9.11
C GLU A 361 -6.14 -15.18 -9.41
N ASP A 362 -6.60 -15.67 -10.57
CA ASP A 362 -6.40 -17.04 -11.05
C ASP A 362 -5.02 -17.30 -11.71
N GLY A 363 -4.17 -16.27 -11.81
CA GLY A 363 -2.87 -16.31 -12.49
C GLY A 363 -2.97 -16.60 -13.99
N GLY A 364 -4.13 -16.37 -14.61
CA GLY A 364 -4.39 -16.63 -16.02
C GLY A 364 -4.04 -15.47 -16.96
N VAL A 365 -4.00 -14.25 -16.46
CA VAL A 365 -3.68 -13.02 -17.19
C VAL A 365 -2.52 -12.32 -16.50
N LEU A 366 -1.53 -11.89 -17.29
CA LEU A 366 -0.38 -11.10 -16.85
C LEU A 366 -0.31 -9.81 -17.66
N ALA A 367 -0.28 -8.67 -17.00
CA ALA A 367 0.11 -7.39 -17.59
C ALA A 367 1.59 -7.11 -17.27
N VAL A 368 2.34 -6.65 -18.27
CA VAL A 368 3.77 -6.33 -18.17
C VAL A 368 4.01 -4.92 -18.72
N GLY A 369 4.57 -4.05 -17.89
CA GLY A 369 5.04 -2.72 -18.28
C GLY A 369 6.35 -2.76 -19.06
N ASN A 370 6.48 -1.79 -19.97
CA ASN A 370 7.67 -1.48 -20.75
C ASN A 370 7.67 0.04 -20.96
N ASP A 371 7.80 0.78 -19.87
CA ASP A 371 7.70 2.24 -19.76
C ASP A 371 8.74 3.01 -20.59
N PHE A 372 9.90 2.41 -20.86
CA PHE A 372 10.90 2.97 -21.78
C PHE A 372 10.66 2.57 -23.25
N ASN A 373 9.48 2.05 -23.61
CA ASN A 373 9.20 1.73 -25.02
C ASN A 373 9.14 2.98 -25.89
N ASP A 374 9.93 2.99 -26.97
CA ASP A 374 10.01 4.14 -27.88
C ASP A 374 9.00 4.10 -29.05
N SER A 375 8.20 3.03 -29.17
CA SER A 375 7.44 2.74 -30.38
C SER A 375 6.15 3.57 -30.50
N GLU A 376 5.92 4.18 -31.66
CA GLU A 376 4.72 5.00 -31.92
C GLU A 376 3.41 4.18 -32.02
N SER A 377 3.41 3.10 -32.79
CA SER A 377 2.23 2.22 -32.88
C SER A 377 2.55 0.88 -33.53
N SER A 378 1.99 -0.19 -32.94
CA SER A 378 2.06 -1.57 -33.41
C SER A 378 3.48 -2.14 -33.57
N PHE A 379 3.54 -3.46 -33.71
CA PHE A 379 4.75 -4.27 -33.67
C PHE A 379 5.76 -4.04 -34.82
N GLY A 380 6.42 -2.88 -34.86
CA GLY A 380 7.56 -2.66 -35.74
C GLY A 380 8.44 -1.50 -35.30
N GLN A 381 9.75 -1.72 -35.40
CA GLN A 381 10.84 -0.78 -35.11
C GLN A 381 10.59 0.64 -35.66
N ASP A 382 10.09 1.51 -34.79
CA ASP A 382 10.06 2.94 -35.00
C ASP A 382 10.25 3.63 -33.64
N ASN A 383 11.49 3.97 -33.27
CA ASN A 383 11.84 4.73 -32.06
C ASN A 383 11.44 6.21 -32.19
N ALA A 384 10.20 6.47 -32.60
CA ALA A 384 9.71 7.80 -32.93
C ALA A 384 9.19 8.58 -31.71
N LEU A 385 8.85 7.90 -30.60
CA LEU A 385 8.41 8.52 -29.34
C LEU A 385 9.23 7.99 -28.15
N PRO A 386 10.44 8.52 -27.92
CA PRO A 386 11.31 8.09 -26.83
C PRO A 386 10.59 8.01 -25.48
N ASP A 387 10.74 6.89 -24.77
CA ASP A 387 10.22 6.67 -23.42
C ASP A 387 8.70 6.94 -23.26
N SER A 388 7.93 6.75 -24.34
CA SER A 388 6.47 6.95 -24.32
C SER A 388 5.73 5.76 -23.70
N GLY A 389 6.40 4.62 -23.57
CA GLY A 389 5.98 3.48 -22.76
C GLY A 389 4.88 2.61 -23.35
N ALA A 390 4.82 1.34 -22.96
CA ALA A 390 3.82 0.39 -23.41
C ALA A 390 3.44 -0.62 -22.32
N VAL A 391 2.32 -1.32 -22.52
CA VAL A 391 1.93 -2.50 -21.73
C VAL A 391 1.65 -3.68 -22.67
N PHE A 392 2.20 -4.83 -22.32
CA PHE A 392 1.92 -6.10 -22.97
C PHE A 392 1.05 -6.97 -22.07
N VAL A 393 0.00 -7.58 -22.63
CA VAL A 393 -0.86 -8.50 -21.88
C VAL A 393 -0.65 -9.92 -22.40
N PHE A 394 -0.33 -10.85 -21.52
CA PHE A 394 -0.15 -12.26 -21.81
C PHE A 394 -1.27 -13.07 -21.16
N THR A 395 -1.65 -14.17 -21.80
CA THR A 395 -2.66 -15.08 -21.27
C THR A 395 -2.15 -16.51 -21.22
N ARG A 396 -2.50 -17.23 -20.16
CA ARG A 396 -2.18 -18.63 -19.96
C ARG A 396 -3.34 -19.52 -20.42
N THR A 397 -3.03 -20.52 -21.25
CA THR A 397 -3.99 -21.59 -21.62
C THR A 397 -3.45 -22.92 -21.11
N GLY A 398 -4.12 -23.51 -20.13
CA GLY A 398 -3.59 -24.68 -19.42
C GLY A 398 -2.32 -24.30 -18.64
N ASN A 399 -1.20 -24.98 -18.90
CA ASN A 399 0.11 -24.69 -18.27
C ASN A 399 1.06 -23.95 -19.23
N THR A 400 0.54 -23.30 -20.27
CA THR A 400 1.36 -22.65 -21.28
C THR A 400 0.98 -21.19 -21.41
N TRP A 401 1.97 -20.32 -21.25
CA TRP A 401 1.89 -18.90 -21.58
C TRP A 401 2.05 -18.73 -23.08
N GLY A 402 1.08 -18.05 -23.71
CA GLY A 402 1.14 -17.72 -25.13
C GLY A 402 2.03 -16.51 -25.41
N ASN A 403 2.11 -16.11 -26.68
CA ASN A 403 2.61 -14.79 -27.05
C ASN A 403 1.72 -13.69 -26.45
N ALA A 404 2.21 -12.45 -26.43
CA ALA A 404 1.40 -11.31 -26.01
C ALA A 404 0.06 -11.28 -26.77
N ALA A 405 -1.03 -11.34 -26.02
CA ALA A 405 -2.40 -11.25 -26.50
C ALA A 405 -2.78 -9.80 -26.85
N ALA A 406 -2.11 -8.81 -26.25
CA ALA A 406 -2.27 -7.40 -26.57
C ALA A 406 -0.96 -6.62 -26.39
N PHE A 407 -0.87 -5.52 -27.15
CA PHE A 407 0.10 -4.44 -27.02
C PHE A 407 -0.71 -3.14 -26.87
N ILE A 408 -0.49 -2.41 -25.79
CA ILE A 408 -1.30 -1.27 -25.37
C ILE A 408 -0.39 -0.05 -25.25
N LYS A 409 -0.82 1.06 -25.86
CA LYS A 409 -0.23 2.40 -25.75
C LYS A 409 -1.27 3.37 -25.20
N ALA A 410 -0.81 4.45 -24.58
CA ALA A 410 -1.66 5.59 -24.27
C ALA A 410 -2.34 6.15 -25.54
N SER A 411 -3.58 6.64 -25.42
CA SER A 411 -4.32 7.25 -26.54
C SER A 411 -3.68 8.52 -27.10
N ASN A 412 -2.85 9.17 -26.28
CA ASN A 412 -2.20 10.45 -26.50
C ASN A 412 -0.72 10.34 -26.09
N ALA A 413 -0.09 9.20 -26.41
CA ALA A 413 1.30 8.95 -26.07
C ALA A 413 2.21 10.06 -26.62
N GLU A 414 3.00 10.65 -25.73
CA GLU A 414 4.08 11.58 -26.02
C GLU A 414 5.40 11.06 -25.42
N SER A 415 6.52 11.69 -25.80
CA SER A 415 7.82 11.28 -25.29
C SER A 415 7.93 11.56 -23.79
N MET A 416 8.56 10.64 -23.05
CA MET A 416 8.76 10.73 -21.61
C MET A 416 7.46 10.65 -20.76
N ASP A 417 6.35 10.15 -21.32
CA ASP A 417 5.14 9.89 -20.53
C ASP A 417 5.30 8.67 -19.60
N TYR A 418 6.21 7.75 -19.92
CA TYR A 418 6.46 6.50 -19.17
C TYR A 418 5.21 5.63 -18.97
N PHE A 419 4.34 5.53 -19.98
CA PHE A 419 3.15 4.67 -19.89
C PHE A 419 3.52 3.21 -19.60
N GLY A 420 2.98 2.63 -18.54
CA GLY A 420 3.36 1.28 -18.09
C GLY A 420 4.32 1.27 -16.91
N PHE A 421 4.69 2.45 -16.37
CA PHE A 421 5.50 2.58 -15.16
C PHE A 421 4.90 1.82 -13.97
N SER A 422 3.58 1.86 -13.84
CA SER A 422 2.81 1.08 -12.86
C SER A 422 1.60 0.42 -13.55
N VAL A 423 1.26 -0.80 -13.14
CA VAL A 423 0.11 -1.54 -13.66
C VAL A 423 -0.62 -2.28 -12.56
N SER A 424 -1.94 -2.39 -12.67
CA SER A 424 -2.77 -3.21 -11.79
C SER A 424 -3.91 -3.86 -12.57
N LEU A 425 -4.27 -5.10 -12.20
CA LEU A 425 -5.35 -5.87 -12.81
C LEU A 425 -6.44 -6.17 -11.78
N SER A 426 -7.71 -6.15 -12.21
CA SER A 426 -8.80 -6.74 -11.43
C SER A 426 -8.62 -8.25 -11.29
N ALA A 427 -9.30 -8.84 -10.29
CA ALA A 427 -9.21 -10.27 -10.00
C ALA A 427 -9.57 -11.16 -11.19
N ASP A 428 -10.56 -10.74 -11.98
CA ASP A 428 -11.02 -11.44 -13.19
C ASP A 428 -10.14 -11.19 -14.42
N GLY A 429 -9.12 -10.34 -14.31
CA GLY A 429 -8.20 -9.97 -15.38
C GLY A 429 -8.82 -9.13 -16.51
N ASN A 430 -10.00 -8.53 -16.29
CA ASN A 430 -10.71 -7.78 -17.34
C ASN A 430 -10.59 -6.25 -17.22
N THR A 431 -10.11 -5.72 -16.11
CA THR A 431 -9.84 -4.29 -15.92
C THR A 431 -8.36 -4.11 -15.66
N LEU A 432 -7.73 -3.19 -16.39
CA LEU A 432 -6.31 -2.86 -16.30
C LEU A 432 -6.17 -1.36 -16.07
N ALA A 433 -5.53 -0.98 -14.96
CA ALA A 433 -5.08 0.40 -14.72
C ALA A 433 -3.59 0.50 -15.09
N VAL A 434 -3.21 1.58 -15.75
CA VAL A 434 -1.83 1.84 -16.20
C VAL A 434 -1.44 3.27 -15.85
N GLY A 435 -0.37 3.44 -15.09
CA GLY A 435 0.22 4.74 -14.78
C GLY A 435 1.17 5.25 -15.87
N ALA A 436 1.20 6.57 -16.02
CA ALA A 436 2.10 7.34 -16.88
C ALA A 436 2.50 8.62 -16.13
N PRO A 437 3.45 8.54 -15.16
CA PRO A 437 3.75 9.65 -14.25
C PRO A 437 4.36 10.87 -14.95
N GLY A 438 4.97 10.70 -16.13
CA GLY A 438 5.53 11.80 -16.92
C GLY A 438 4.51 12.50 -17.83
N GLU A 439 3.24 12.08 -17.83
CA GLU A 439 2.26 12.65 -18.75
C GLU A 439 1.83 14.06 -18.33
N ASP A 440 1.93 14.98 -19.29
CA ASP A 440 1.67 16.40 -19.09
C ASP A 440 0.16 16.71 -18.98
N GLY A 441 -0.18 17.79 -18.28
CA GLY A 441 -1.46 18.46 -18.44
C GLY A 441 -2.28 18.79 -17.20
N ASN A 442 -3.33 19.60 -17.40
CA ASN A 442 -4.05 20.22 -16.27
C ASN A 442 -5.40 19.55 -15.97
N GLY A 443 -5.38 18.52 -15.13
CA GLY A 443 -6.58 17.90 -14.53
C GLY A 443 -7.41 16.98 -15.46
N PRO A 444 -8.52 16.41 -14.96
CA PRO A 444 -9.26 15.34 -15.65
C PRO A 444 -9.83 15.78 -17.00
N GLY A 445 -9.46 15.09 -18.08
CA GLY A 445 -9.96 15.33 -19.43
C GLY A 445 -9.34 16.54 -20.15
N ALA A 446 -8.28 17.12 -19.61
CA ALA A 446 -7.49 18.14 -20.30
C ALA A 446 -6.46 17.47 -21.22
N GLY A 447 -6.72 17.40 -22.52
CA GLY A 447 -5.67 17.14 -23.51
C GLY A 447 -4.85 18.41 -23.79
N ASN A 448 -4.35 19.06 -22.72
CA ASN A 448 -3.45 20.20 -22.85
C ASN A 448 -2.18 19.95 -22.04
N GLU A 449 -1.02 20.12 -22.67
CA GLU A 449 0.29 19.87 -22.03
C GLU A 449 0.77 21.07 -21.21
N ALA A 450 -0.09 21.58 -20.31
CA ALA A 450 0.15 22.84 -19.60
C ALA A 450 0.90 22.69 -18.28
N VAL A 451 0.90 21.50 -17.69
CA VAL A 451 1.53 21.20 -16.39
C VAL A 451 2.46 20.02 -16.60
N VAL A 452 3.76 20.26 -16.49
CA VAL A 452 4.78 19.28 -16.87
C VAL A 452 4.87 18.18 -15.81
N ASP A 453 5.02 16.93 -16.24
CA ASP A 453 5.22 15.75 -15.36
C ASP A 453 4.15 15.63 -14.25
N SER A 454 2.93 16.08 -14.54
CA SER A 454 1.81 16.02 -13.59
C SER A 454 1.25 14.60 -13.41
N GLY A 455 1.45 13.76 -14.42
CA GLY A 455 1.08 12.35 -14.45
C GLY A 455 -0.37 12.05 -14.79
N ALA A 456 -0.62 10.82 -15.25
CA ALA A 456 -1.95 10.30 -15.54
C ALA A 456 -2.08 8.78 -15.27
N VAL A 457 -3.33 8.33 -15.17
CA VAL A 457 -3.69 6.90 -15.17
C VAL A 457 -4.73 6.63 -16.24
N TYR A 458 -4.51 5.54 -16.98
CA TYR A 458 -5.38 5.07 -18.04
C TYR A 458 -6.02 3.75 -17.60
N VAL A 459 -7.35 3.66 -17.73
CA VAL A 459 -8.08 2.43 -17.42
C VAL A 459 -8.56 1.78 -18.70
N PHE A 460 -8.23 0.50 -18.89
CA PHE A 460 -8.65 -0.31 -20.01
C PHE A 460 -9.58 -1.43 -19.54
N GLU A 461 -10.57 -1.76 -20.37
CA GLU A 461 -11.42 -2.93 -20.18
C GLU A 461 -11.25 -3.93 -21.32
N TYR A 462 -11.09 -5.20 -20.94
CA TYR A 462 -11.13 -6.32 -21.85
C TYR A 462 -12.57 -6.76 -22.09
N SER A 463 -13.03 -6.62 -23.32
CA SER A 463 -14.33 -7.13 -23.73
C SER A 463 -14.32 -7.60 -25.18
N SER A 464 -15.00 -8.70 -25.47
CA SER A 464 -15.10 -9.26 -26.82
C SER A 464 -13.75 -9.50 -27.52
N GLY A 465 -12.70 -9.83 -26.77
CA GLY A 465 -11.38 -10.12 -27.30
C GLY A 465 -10.46 -8.91 -27.50
N LEU A 466 -10.85 -7.72 -27.02
CA LEU A 466 -10.08 -6.49 -27.19
C LEU A 466 -10.01 -5.70 -25.88
N TRP A 467 -8.84 -5.13 -25.60
CA TRP A 467 -8.67 -4.09 -24.60
C TRP A 467 -9.07 -2.75 -25.19
N THR A 468 -9.91 -2.00 -24.48
CA THR A 468 -10.36 -0.66 -24.90
C THR A 468 -10.22 0.30 -23.73
N GLN A 469 -9.54 1.42 -23.95
CA GLN A 469 -9.47 2.50 -22.95
C GLN A 469 -10.88 3.02 -22.64
N LYS A 470 -11.19 3.09 -21.36
CA LYS A 470 -12.46 3.60 -20.82
C LYS A 470 -12.29 4.95 -20.15
N ASP A 471 -11.22 5.08 -19.38
CA ASP A 471 -10.97 6.27 -18.59
C ASP A 471 -9.53 6.77 -18.80
N TYR A 472 -9.39 8.09 -18.66
CA TYR A 472 -8.14 8.83 -18.54
C TYR A 472 -8.30 9.72 -17.32
N LEU A 473 -7.47 9.49 -16.31
CA LEU A 473 -7.58 10.04 -14.97
C LEU A 473 -6.35 10.89 -14.70
N LYS A 474 -6.58 12.07 -14.12
CA LYS A 474 -5.52 12.92 -13.54
C LYS A 474 -5.92 13.28 -12.10
N ALA A 475 -4.97 13.75 -11.32
CA ALA A 475 -5.23 14.41 -10.04
C ALA A 475 -6.28 15.52 -10.20
N SER A 476 -7.10 15.75 -9.17
CA SER A 476 -8.11 16.83 -9.19
C SER A 476 -7.48 18.22 -9.29
N SER A 477 -6.27 18.35 -8.78
CA SER A 477 -5.40 19.52 -8.83
C SER A 477 -4.03 19.01 -9.25
N ALA A 478 -3.69 19.19 -10.52
CA ALA A 478 -2.41 18.73 -11.06
C ALA A 478 -1.34 19.81 -10.82
N GLY A 479 -0.33 19.49 -10.01
CA GLY A 479 0.91 20.25 -9.87
C GLY A 479 1.99 19.78 -10.84
N THR A 480 3.07 20.56 -10.94
CA THR A 480 4.21 20.25 -11.81
C THR A 480 5.13 19.29 -11.10
N GLY A 481 5.35 18.10 -11.67
CA GLY A 481 6.23 17.10 -11.06
C GLY A 481 5.55 16.17 -10.05
N ASP A 482 4.26 16.36 -9.72
CA ASP A 482 3.51 15.52 -8.77
C ASP A 482 3.53 14.02 -9.11
N ALA A 483 3.78 13.68 -10.37
CA ALA A 483 3.95 12.32 -10.88
C ALA A 483 2.78 11.39 -10.54
N PHE A 484 1.54 11.89 -10.68
CA PHE A 484 0.33 11.08 -10.48
C PHE A 484 0.36 9.82 -11.35
N GLY A 485 0.11 8.66 -10.75
CA GLY A 485 0.22 7.36 -11.44
C GLY A 485 1.55 6.65 -11.23
N SER A 486 2.43 7.19 -10.37
CA SER A 486 3.66 6.49 -9.94
C SER A 486 3.37 5.13 -9.30
N SER A 487 2.25 5.00 -8.59
CA SER A 487 1.76 3.75 -8.03
C SER A 487 0.25 3.61 -8.26
N VAL A 488 -0.23 2.40 -8.58
CA VAL A 488 -1.65 2.12 -8.81
C VAL A 488 -2.06 0.78 -8.21
N SER A 489 -3.24 0.70 -7.60
CA SER A 489 -3.83 -0.56 -7.14
C SER A 489 -5.34 -0.59 -7.35
N LEU A 490 -5.85 -1.63 -8.01
CA LEU A 490 -7.27 -1.90 -8.23
C LEU A 490 -7.80 -2.86 -7.17
N SER A 491 -9.06 -2.67 -6.75
CA SER A 491 -9.80 -3.70 -6.03
C SER A 491 -10.04 -4.93 -6.91
N GLY A 492 -10.34 -6.07 -6.28
CA GLY A 492 -10.58 -7.33 -6.98
C GLY A 492 -11.75 -7.26 -7.97
N ASP A 493 -12.80 -6.51 -7.64
CA ASP A 493 -13.93 -6.26 -8.55
C ASP A 493 -13.67 -5.16 -9.60
N GLY A 494 -12.51 -4.48 -9.54
CA GLY A 494 -12.10 -3.42 -10.45
C GLY A 494 -12.91 -2.13 -10.31
N VAL A 495 -13.62 -1.92 -9.20
CA VAL A 495 -14.50 -0.77 -8.95
C VAL A 495 -13.80 0.34 -8.17
N SER A 496 -12.81 0.02 -7.34
CA SER A 496 -11.98 0.98 -6.61
C SER A 496 -10.57 1.01 -7.19
N LEU A 497 -9.98 2.20 -7.27
CA LEU A 497 -8.62 2.41 -7.77
C LEU A 497 -7.92 3.43 -6.87
N ALA A 498 -6.82 3.04 -6.22
CA ALA A 498 -5.91 3.95 -5.54
C ALA A 498 -4.78 4.35 -6.48
N VAL A 499 -4.42 5.64 -6.47
CA VAL A 499 -3.33 6.20 -7.29
C VAL A 499 -2.45 7.09 -6.44
N GLY A 500 -1.14 6.80 -6.40
CA GLY A 500 -0.15 7.65 -5.75
C GLY A 500 0.31 8.83 -6.61
N ALA A 501 0.55 9.95 -5.96
CA ALA A 501 1.24 11.15 -6.45
C ALA A 501 2.31 11.53 -5.40
N PRO A 502 3.44 10.80 -5.37
CA PRO A 502 4.42 10.89 -4.29
C PRO A 502 5.07 12.27 -4.13
N PHE A 503 5.04 13.09 -5.17
CA PHE A 503 5.66 14.43 -5.20
C PHE A 503 4.62 15.55 -5.15
N GLU A 504 3.42 15.26 -4.62
CA GLU A 504 2.39 16.28 -4.40
C GLU A 504 2.70 17.14 -3.16
N ASP A 505 2.37 18.43 -3.25
CA ASP A 505 2.95 19.46 -2.39
C ASP A 505 1.99 20.04 -1.31
N SER A 506 1.15 19.26 -0.63
CA SER A 506 0.17 19.81 0.34
C SER A 506 0.47 19.56 1.83
N TRP A 507 0.14 20.51 2.72
CA TRP A 507 0.18 20.31 4.19
C TRP A 507 -1.06 19.62 4.78
N ASP A 508 -2.02 19.22 3.95
CA ASP A 508 -3.20 18.51 4.43
C ASP A 508 -2.84 17.18 5.08
N ILE A 509 -3.70 16.74 6.01
CA ILE A 509 -3.56 15.47 6.71
C ILE A 509 -4.84 14.65 6.59
N GLY A 510 -4.73 13.32 6.66
CA GLY A 510 -5.87 12.42 6.68
C GLY A 510 -6.66 12.42 5.36
N ILE A 511 -7.97 12.61 5.43
CA ILE A 511 -8.89 12.39 4.29
C ILE A 511 -9.68 13.67 4.00
N GLY A 512 -9.81 14.00 2.72
CA GLY A 512 -10.72 15.04 2.23
C GLY A 512 -10.21 16.47 2.39
N GLY A 513 -8.88 16.64 2.37
CA GLY A 513 -8.21 17.95 2.31
C GLY A 513 -8.45 18.74 1.01
N ASP A 514 -7.86 19.93 0.95
CA ASP A 514 -7.77 20.79 -0.23
C ASP A 514 -6.54 20.41 -1.08
N SER A 515 -6.75 19.54 -2.06
CA SER A 515 -5.70 19.13 -3.01
C SER A 515 -5.12 20.27 -3.87
N SER A 516 -5.60 21.51 -3.75
CA SER A 516 -4.97 22.67 -4.43
C SER A 516 -3.90 23.37 -3.60
N ASP A 517 -3.63 22.91 -2.38
CA ASP A 517 -2.49 23.35 -1.59
C ASP A 517 -1.17 22.83 -2.19
N ASP A 518 -0.15 23.69 -2.17
CA ASP A 518 1.13 23.55 -2.88
C ASP A 518 2.24 24.19 -2.01
N SER A 519 2.23 23.87 -0.71
CA SER A 519 3.08 24.46 0.31
C SER A 519 3.93 23.48 1.13
N ALA A 520 3.91 22.17 0.85
CA ALA A 520 4.75 21.13 1.47
C ALA A 520 5.44 20.24 0.41
N GLU A 521 6.62 20.67 -0.06
CA GLU A 521 7.46 19.99 -1.07
C GLU A 521 7.53 18.47 -0.87
N ASP A 522 7.17 17.71 -1.91
CA ASP A 522 7.21 16.24 -2.01
C ASP A 522 6.60 15.50 -0.80
N SER A 523 5.59 16.08 -0.16
CA SER A 523 4.91 15.47 0.98
C SER A 523 4.02 14.28 0.57
N GLY A 524 3.59 14.26 -0.69
CA GLY A 524 2.93 13.15 -1.36
C GLY A 524 1.45 12.97 -1.03
N ALA A 525 0.69 12.38 -1.96
CA ALA A 525 -0.74 12.13 -1.83
C ALA A 525 -1.17 10.80 -2.45
N VAL A 526 -2.35 10.32 -2.03
CA VAL A 526 -3.08 9.23 -2.69
C VAL A 526 -4.47 9.71 -3.07
N TYR A 527 -4.87 9.41 -4.31
CA TYR A 527 -6.21 9.68 -4.83
C TYR A 527 -6.95 8.36 -4.98
N LEU A 528 -8.10 8.26 -4.30
CA LEU A 528 -9.00 7.12 -4.44
C LEU A 528 -10.08 7.47 -5.47
N PHE A 529 -10.27 6.59 -6.45
CA PHE A 529 -11.33 6.67 -7.45
C PHE A 529 -12.30 5.52 -7.25
N TYR A 530 -13.57 5.79 -7.52
CA TYR A 530 -14.65 4.81 -7.42
C TYR A 530 -15.47 4.78 -8.70
N ARG A 531 -15.89 3.58 -9.12
CA ARG A 531 -16.69 3.37 -10.32
C ARG A 531 -17.79 2.31 -10.10
N PRO A 532 -18.99 2.70 -9.67
CA PRO A 532 -20.09 1.74 -9.50
C PRO A 532 -20.69 1.26 -10.83
N ASP A 533 -20.45 1.97 -11.93
CA ASP A 533 -21.02 1.66 -13.25
C ASP A 533 -20.02 1.79 -14.42
N ARG A 534 -19.81 2.99 -14.97
CA ARG A 534 -19.24 3.19 -16.32
C ARG A 534 -17.93 3.96 -16.38
N ASN A 535 -17.73 4.95 -15.52
CA ASN A 535 -16.52 5.78 -15.53
C ASN A 535 -16.06 6.00 -14.08
N PHE A 536 -14.74 6.05 -13.88
CA PHE A 536 -14.18 6.43 -12.59
C PHE A 536 -14.41 7.91 -12.30
N PHE A 537 -14.68 8.23 -11.04
CA PHE A 537 -14.65 9.60 -10.53
C PHE A 537 -13.77 9.66 -9.28
N VAL A 538 -13.15 10.82 -9.04
CA VAL A 538 -12.38 11.05 -7.82
C VAL A 538 -13.34 10.91 -6.64
N TYR A 539 -13.03 9.96 -5.76
CA TYR A 539 -13.80 9.64 -4.57
C TYR A 539 -13.21 10.34 -3.35
N SER A 540 -11.88 10.29 -3.19
CA SER A 540 -11.21 10.89 -2.05
C SER A 540 -9.78 11.31 -2.38
N TYR A 541 -9.31 12.34 -1.66
CA TYR A 541 -7.92 12.78 -1.59
C TYR A 541 -7.40 12.44 -0.19
N ILE A 542 -6.28 11.73 -0.14
CA ILE A 542 -5.76 11.07 1.06
C ILE A 542 -4.31 11.51 1.27
N LYS A 543 -4.00 11.84 2.53
CA LYS A 543 -2.71 12.28 3.04
C LYS A 543 -2.38 11.52 4.32
N ALA A 544 -1.10 11.42 4.65
CA ALA A 544 -0.61 10.91 5.92
C ALA A 544 -1.31 11.59 7.12
N SER A 545 -1.30 10.96 8.30
CA SER A 545 -1.83 11.60 9.52
C SER A 545 -0.92 12.73 10.04
N ASN A 546 0.34 12.74 9.61
CA ASN A 546 1.41 13.63 10.05
C ASN A 546 2.23 14.13 8.85
N THR A 547 1.56 14.58 7.80
CA THR A 547 2.20 15.03 6.57
C THR A 547 3.30 16.07 6.82
N GLU A 548 4.49 15.78 6.31
CA GLU A 548 5.62 16.69 6.27
C GLU A 548 6.30 16.69 4.88
N PRO A 549 7.08 17.74 4.55
CA PRO A 549 7.82 17.79 3.30
C PRO A 549 8.79 16.63 3.17
N LEU A 550 8.93 16.11 1.95
CA LEU A 550 9.84 15.02 1.58
C LEU A 550 9.49 13.66 2.21
N ASP A 551 8.29 13.46 2.76
CA ASP A 551 7.85 12.15 3.25
C ASP A 551 7.50 11.17 2.10
N VAL A 552 7.20 11.71 0.92
CA VAL A 552 6.92 10.95 -0.32
C VAL A 552 5.73 9.98 -0.14
N PHE A 553 4.69 10.43 0.56
CA PHE A 553 3.50 9.62 0.83
C PHE A 553 2.81 9.18 -0.47
N GLY A 554 2.45 7.89 -0.56
CA GLY A 554 1.86 7.31 -1.76
C GLY A 554 2.89 6.75 -2.75
N HIS A 555 4.17 6.71 -2.36
CA HIS A 555 5.24 6.02 -3.11
C HIS A 555 4.83 4.59 -3.51
N ALA A 556 4.26 3.83 -2.56
CA ALA A 556 3.65 2.53 -2.80
C ALA A 556 2.21 2.53 -2.25
N VAL A 557 1.29 1.93 -3.00
CA VAL A 557 -0.12 1.79 -2.59
C VAL A 557 -0.59 0.37 -2.84
N ASP A 558 -1.44 -0.15 -1.94
CA ASP A 558 -2.16 -1.39 -2.19
C ASP A 558 -3.57 -1.38 -1.57
N LEU A 559 -4.54 -1.94 -2.30
CA LEU A 559 -5.92 -2.10 -1.86
C LEU A 559 -6.21 -3.56 -1.50
N SER A 560 -7.02 -3.78 -0.46
CA SER A 560 -7.64 -5.09 -0.24
C SER A 560 -8.57 -5.46 -1.40
N TRP A 561 -8.92 -6.74 -1.51
CA TRP A 561 -9.75 -7.23 -2.63
C TRP A 561 -11.11 -6.53 -2.70
N ASP A 562 -11.70 -6.20 -1.55
CA ASP A 562 -12.98 -5.48 -1.47
C ASP A 562 -12.83 -3.95 -1.61
N GLY A 563 -11.59 -3.45 -1.73
CA GLY A 563 -11.29 -2.03 -1.84
C GLY A 563 -11.56 -1.23 -0.56
N LEU A 564 -11.79 -1.89 0.58
CA LEU A 564 -12.14 -1.23 1.85
C LEU A 564 -10.94 -0.91 2.73
N THR A 565 -9.77 -1.49 2.46
CA THR A 565 -8.53 -1.20 3.17
C THR A 565 -7.49 -0.71 2.18
N LEU A 566 -6.86 0.41 2.49
CA LEU A 566 -5.75 0.98 1.71
C LEU A 566 -4.50 1.01 2.59
N ALA A 567 -3.40 0.48 2.08
CA ALA A 567 -2.06 0.70 2.59
C ALA A 567 -1.33 1.71 1.70
N ALA A 568 -0.66 2.69 2.30
CA ALA A 568 0.15 3.67 1.59
C ALA A 568 1.51 3.85 2.28
N GLY A 569 2.60 3.71 1.53
CA GLY A 569 3.97 3.89 2.00
C GLY A 569 4.44 5.34 1.90
N ALA A 570 5.26 5.76 2.86
CA ALA A 570 5.99 7.02 2.90
C ALA A 570 7.43 6.69 3.34
N PRO A 571 8.28 6.18 2.43
CA PRO A 571 9.58 5.60 2.78
C PRO A 571 10.57 6.61 3.36
N ASP A 572 10.31 7.90 3.18
CA ASP A 572 11.22 8.96 3.57
C ASP A 572 10.83 9.62 4.90
N GLU A 573 9.73 9.18 5.52
CA GLU A 573 9.25 9.70 6.80
C GLU A 573 10.30 9.57 7.92
N GLU A 574 10.43 10.63 8.73
CA GLU A 574 11.61 10.86 9.57
C GLU A 574 11.45 10.50 11.06
N SER A 575 10.35 9.91 11.51
CA SER A 575 10.14 9.65 12.94
C SER A 575 10.89 8.39 13.43
N ASN A 576 11.47 8.44 14.63
CA ASN A 576 12.08 7.26 15.25
C ASN A 576 11.09 6.36 16.03
N ALA A 577 9.78 6.56 15.83
CA ALA A 577 8.77 5.69 16.40
C ALA A 577 8.97 4.24 15.95
N THR A 578 8.54 3.29 16.78
CA THR A 578 8.58 1.85 16.46
C THR A 578 7.19 1.22 16.62
N GLY A 579 6.92 0.18 15.83
CA GLY A 579 5.67 -0.56 15.89
C GLY A 579 4.46 0.25 15.41
N ILE A 580 3.33 0.14 16.11
CA ILE A 580 2.04 0.69 15.66
C ILE A 580 1.62 1.84 16.58
N GLY A 581 1.25 2.98 16.00
CA GLY A 581 0.70 4.15 16.71
C GLY A 581 1.69 4.86 17.62
N GLY A 582 2.97 4.89 17.23
CA GLY A 582 3.99 5.70 17.89
C GLY A 582 3.85 7.20 17.62
N ASP A 583 4.74 8.00 18.19
CA ASP A 583 4.79 9.45 18.00
C ASP A 583 5.32 9.79 16.60
N ALA A 584 4.44 10.21 15.70
CA ALA A 584 4.77 10.42 14.30
C ALA A 584 5.50 11.76 14.03
N ASP A 585 5.45 12.71 14.98
CA ASP A 585 5.90 14.10 14.74
C ASP A 585 7.33 14.38 15.25
N ASN A 586 8.13 13.35 15.57
CA ASN A 586 9.38 13.55 16.31
C ASN A 586 10.61 13.85 15.42
N ASN A 587 10.60 13.42 14.16
CA ASN A 587 11.62 13.65 13.12
C ASN A 587 13.05 13.39 13.61
N LEU A 588 13.24 12.25 14.29
CA LEU A 588 14.52 11.85 14.91
C LEU A 588 15.25 10.71 14.18
N ALA A 589 14.75 10.24 13.04
CA ALA A 589 15.35 9.20 12.21
C ALA A 589 15.04 9.42 10.72
N SER A 590 15.86 10.22 10.02
CA SER A 590 15.65 10.53 8.60
C SER A 590 15.54 9.28 7.73
N TYR A 591 14.62 9.31 6.76
CA TYR A 591 14.40 8.22 5.79
C TYR A 591 14.16 6.84 6.44
N SER A 592 13.59 6.84 7.64
CA SER A 592 13.27 5.60 8.35
C SER A 592 12.03 4.93 7.78
N GLY A 593 11.10 5.76 7.27
CA GLY A 593 9.92 5.37 6.53
C GLY A 593 8.75 4.94 7.40
N ALA A 594 7.54 5.08 6.85
CA ALA A 594 6.28 4.71 7.48
C ALA A 594 5.32 4.04 6.50
N VAL A 595 4.33 3.33 7.04
CA VAL A 595 3.13 2.90 6.30
C VAL A 595 1.88 3.36 7.02
N TYR A 596 0.91 3.83 6.24
CA TYR A 596 -0.39 4.29 6.71
C TYR A 596 -1.50 3.35 6.25
N LEU A 597 -2.48 3.10 7.12
CA LEU A 597 -3.64 2.26 6.83
C LEU A 597 -4.94 3.06 6.98
N TYR A 598 -5.83 2.96 5.99
CA TYR A 598 -7.11 3.68 5.92
C TYR A 598 -8.32 2.76 5.78
#